data_AF-A0A366C1T6-F1
#
_entry.id   AF-A0A366C1T6-F1
#
_cell.length_a   1.000
_cell.length_b   1.000
_cell.length_c   1.000
_cell.angle_alpha   90.00
_cell.angle_beta   90.00
_cell.angle_gamma   90.00
#
_symmetry.space_group_name_H-M   'P 1'
#
loop_
_entity.id
_entity.type
_entity.pdbx_description
1 polymer ?
#
loop_
_entity_poly.entity_id
_entity_poly.type
_entity_poly.pdbx_seq_one_letter_code
_entity_poly.pdbx_strand_id
1 'polypeptide(L)'
;MGEKMPKDIDDLGADLAGADDIAVDPLMLQAAQHVVKTRKASTSGLQSVLRVGYNRAARLMEALEAEGIVTPADHVGHREVAVDALPFSLAVLVDTQEAADAVVASVNSSAKGRMKESPEDVEVRDRTYRVAAGELRGFIERFEKLAQEKAEITDQQAAVMAEAKGRGYDTKVLRRIIALRKRDANDVAEEEAVMALYREALGM
;
A
#
# COMPACT_ATOMS: atom_id res chain seq x y z
N MET A 1 34.87 27.78 0.45
CA MET A 1 33.58 27.14 0.14
C MET A 1 33.86 25.77 -0.43
N GLY A 2 33.42 24.73 0.26
CA GLY A 2 33.54 23.34 -0.17
C GLY A 2 32.47 22.57 0.56
N GLU A 3 31.23 22.71 0.11
CA GLU A 3 30.16 21.87 0.61
C GLU A 3 30.45 20.44 0.17
N LYS A 4 30.69 19.58 1.16
CA LYS A 4 30.89 18.16 0.97
C LYS A 4 29.66 17.62 0.24
N MET A 5 29.89 17.10 -0.96
CA MET A 5 28.92 16.21 -1.60
C MET A 5 28.50 15.13 -0.57
N PRO A 6 27.20 14.86 -0.40
CA PRO A 6 26.74 13.76 0.44
C PRO A 6 27.41 12.46 -0.05
N LYS A 7 28.04 11.76 0.90
CA LYS A 7 28.96 10.65 0.67
C LYS A 7 28.28 9.33 0.30
N ASP A 8 26.96 9.26 0.40
CA ASP A 8 26.25 8.01 0.29
C ASP A 8 25.47 7.99 -1.04
N ILE A 9 26.04 7.26 -1.99
CA ILE A 9 25.52 7.09 -3.37
C ILE A 9 24.30 6.15 -3.36
N ASP A 10 24.07 5.43 -2.25
CA ASP A 10 23.04 4.42 -2.12
C ASP A 10 21.68 4.99 -1.64
N ASP A 11 21.66 6.12 -0.92
CA ASP A 11 20.41 6.72 -0.41
C ASP A 11 19.64 7.54 -1.46
N LEU A 12 20.29 7.97 -2.54
CA LEU A 12 19.63 8.68 -3.65
C LEU A 12 18.89 7.74 -4.62
N GLY A 13 19.07 6.43 -4.45
CA GLY A 13 18.39 5.40 -5.24
C GLY A 13 17.04 4.95 -4.69
N ALA A 14 16.71 5.32 -3.43
CA ALA A 14 15.49 4.88 -2.76
C ALA A 14 14.22 5.50 -3.37
N ASP A 15 14.30 6.75 -3.84
CA ASP A 15 13.12 7.52 -4.29
C ASP A 15 12.62 7.16 -5.71
N LEU A 16 13.34 6.30 -6.44
CA LEU A 16 12.87 5.72 -7.71
C LEU A 16 12.40 4.26 -7.56
N ALA A 17 12.51 3.69 -6.36
CA ALA A 17 12.07 2.34 -6.02
C ALA A 17 10.82 2.33 -5.12
N GLY A 18 10.13 3.46 -4.95
CA GLY A 18 8.80 3.54 -4.32
C GLY A 18 7.67 2.93 -5.18
N ALA A 19 8.00 1.99 -6.07
CA ALA A 19 7.00 1.23 -6.81
C ALA A 19 6.41 0.07 -6.00
N ASP A 20 7.08 -0.33 -4.91
CA ASP A 20 6.71 -1.50 -4.11
C ASP A 20 5.79 -1.19 -2.93
N ASP A 21 5.58 0.09 -2.56
CA ASP A 21 4.75 0.46 -1.39
C ASP A 21 3.23 0.32 -1.60
N ILE A 22 2.80 -0.16 -2.78
CA ILE A 22 1.39 -0.50 -3.07
C ILE A 22 1.25 -1.99 -3.45
N ALA A 23 2.35 -2.73 -3.55
CA ALA A 23 2.29 -4.16 -3.79
C ALA A 23 1.95 -4.88 -2.48
N VAL A 24 0.65 -5.15 -2.28
CA VAL A 24 0.17 -6.06 -1.23
C VAL A 24 0.99 -7.34 -1.32
N ASP A 25 1.73 -7.69 -0.25
CA ASP A 25 2.59 -8.88 -0.27
C ASP A 25 1.72 -10.11 -0.63
N PRO A 26 2.10 -10.93 -1.63
CA PRO A 26 1.31 -12.09 -2.05
C PRO A 26 0.99 -13.07 -0.91
N LEU A 27 1.80 -13.08 0.14
CA LEU A 27 1.63 -13.97 1.31
C LEU A 27 0.79 -13.34 2.43
N MET A 28 0.32 -12.12 2.27
CA MET A 28 -0.45 -11.39 3.29
C MET A 28 -1.72 -12.13 3.69
N LEU A 29 -2.45 -12.69 2.72
CA LEU A 29 -3.65 -13.48 2.99
C LEU A 29 -3.33 -14.75 3.81
N GLN A 30 -2.25 -15.45 3.46
CA GLN A 30 -1.81 -16.65 4.17
C GLN A 30 -1.34 -16.33 5.59
N ALA A 31 -0.62 -15.21 5.77
CA ALA A 31 -0.22 -14.71 7.07
C ALA A 31 -1.44 -14.41 7.94
N ALA A 32 -2.43 -13.67 7.40
CA ALA A 32 -3.66 -13.33 8.08
C ALA A 32 -4.43 -14.58 8.53
N GLN A 33 -4.63 -15.54 7.62
CA GLN A 33 -5.29 -16.82 7.91
C GLN A 33 -4.59 -17.57 9.05
N HIS A 34 -3.26 -17.65 9.00
CA HIS A 34 -2.49 -18.34 10.02
C HIS A 34 -2.60 -17.65 11.38
N VAL A 35 -2.48 -16.32 11.42
CA VAL A 35 -2.53 -15.53 12.67
C VAL A 35 -3.92 -15.63 13.32
N VAL A 36 -4.99 -15.48 12.55
CA VAL A 36 -6.36 -15.62 13.05
C VAL A 36 -6.63 -17.05 13.54
N LYS A 37 -6.21 -18.06 12.77
CA LYS A 37 -6.41 -19.48 13.12
C LYS A 37 -5.64 -19.90 14.37
N THR A 38 -4.38 -19.47 14.49
CA THR A 38 -3.51 -19.89 15.60
C THR A 38 -3.61 -18.99 16.83
N ARG A 39 -4.24 -17.82 16.69
CA ARG A 39 -4.30 -16.76 17.72
C ARG A 39 -2.91 -16.31 18.18
N LYS A 40 -1.88 -16.47 17.33
CA LYS A 40 -0.49 -16.11 17.63
C LYS A 40 0.05 -15.15 16.59
N ALA A 41 0.39 -13.94 17.02
CA ALA A 41 0.85 -12.85 16.17
C ALA A 41 2.35 -12.60 16.39
N SER A 42 3.21 -13.47 15.86
CA SER A 42 4.67 -13.35 16.00
C SER A 42 5.40 -13.38 14.66
N THR A 43 6.41 -12.51 14.53
CA THR A 43 7.27 -12.42 13.34
C THR A 43 8.01 -13.73 13.08
N SER A 44 8.57 -14.36 14.12
CA SER A 44 9.23 -15.67 14.05
C SER A 44 8.26 -16.81 13.69
N GLY A 45 7.00 -16.72 14.13
CA GLY A 45 5.93 -17.65 13.76
C GLY A 45 5.66 -17.60 12.26
N LEU A 46 5.46 -16.39 11.72
CA LEU A 46 5.27 -16.20 10.27
C LEU A 46 6.50 -16.62 9.45
N GLN A 47 7.70 -16.37 9.95
CA GLN A 47 8.95 -16.74 9.29
C GLN A 47 9.01 -18.25 8.98
N SER A 48 8.74 -19.07 9.99
CA SER A 48 8.80 -20.54 9.88
C SER A 48 7.67 -21.12 9.03
N VAL A 49 6.45 -20.60 9.18
CA VAL A 49 5.25 -21.10 8.50
C VAL A 49 5.27 -20.75 7.01
N LEU A 50 5.61 -19.51 6.69
CA LEU A 50 5.60 -19.00 5.31
C LEU A 50 6.96 -19.20 4.61
N ARG A 51 7.96 -19.75 5.31
CA ARG A 51 9.32 -19.97 4.80
C ARG A 51 9.95 -18.71 4.20
N VAL A 52 9.72 -17.57 4.85
CA VAL A 52 10.25 -16.26 4.44
C VAL A 52 11.40 -15.82 5.35
N GLY A 53 12.17 -14.83 4.92
CA GLY A 53 13.17 -14.16 5.78
C GLY A 53 12.53 -13.27 6.85
N TYR A 54 13.28 -12.95 7.91
CA TYR A 54 12.79 -12.17 9.05
C TYR A 54 12.21 -10.80 8.66
N ASN A 55 12.92 -10.03 7.83
CA ASN A 55 12.48 -8.70 7.41
C ASN A 55 11.15 -8.74 6.64
N ARG A 56 10.93 -9.78 5.83
CA ARG A 56 9.67 -9.96 5.11
C ARG A 56 8.54 -10.34 6.06
N ALA A 57 8.80 -11.21 7.04
CA ALA A 57 7.82 -11.52 8.08
C ALA A 57 7.46 -10.30 8.94
N ALA A 58 8.42 -9.42 9.22
CA ALA A 58 8.17 -8.16 9.92
C ALA A 58 7.25 -7.23 9.12
N ARG A 59 7.53 -7.02 7.83
CA ARG A 59 6.65 -6.25 6.93
C ARG A 59 5.25 -6.85 6.84
N LEU A 60 5.14 -8.18 6.79
CA LEU A 60 3.83 -8.86 6.84
C LEU A 60 3.09 -8.56 8.15
N MET A 61 3.78 -8.53 9.30
CA MET A 61 3.15 -8.15 10.57
C MET A 61 2.71 -6.69 10.63
N GLU A 62 3.50 -5.78 10.06
CA GLU A 62 3.13 -4.36 9.92
C GLU A 62 1.89 -4.20 9.02
N ALA A 63 1.83 -4.93 7.91
CA ALA A 63 0.67 -4.93 7.03
C ALA A 63 -0.59 -5.50 7.73
N LEU A 64 -0.45 -6.55 8.54
CA LEU A 64 -1.56 -7.08 9.35
C LEU A 64 -2.01 -6.11 10.45
N GLU A 65 -1.11 -5.31 11.00
CA GLU A 65 -1.43 -4.23 11.95
C GLU A 65 -2.18 -3.10 11.25
N ALA A 66 -1.74 -2.69 10.06
CA ALA A 66 -2.40 -1.66 9.26
C ALA A 66 -3.85 -2.03 8.87
N GLU A 67 -4.10 -3.32 8.61
CA GLU A 67 -5.45 -3.87 8.37
C GLU A 67 -6.27 -4.08 9.66
N GLY A 68 -5.68 -3.82 10.84
CA GLY A 68 -6.33 -4.00 12.13
C GLY A 68 -6.56 -5.45 12.54
N ILE A 69 -5.87 -6.42 11.91
CA ILE A 69 -5.95 -7.84 12.25
C ILE A 69 -5.12 -8.14 13.51
N VAL A 70 -4.04 -7.39 13.69
CA VAL A 70 -3.11 -7.51 14.80
C VAL A 70 -3.00 -6.16 15.51
N THR A 71 -2.82 -6.17 16.83
CA THR A 71 -2.59 -4.95 17.61
C THR A 71 -1.21 -4.35 17.33
N PRO A 72 -1.03 -3.05 17.62
CA PRO A 72 0.31 -2.48 17.70
C PRO A 72 1.22 -3.27 18.63
N ALA A 73 2.51 -3.21 18.36
CA ALA A 73 3.50 -3.83 19.22
C ALA A 73 3.58 -3.10 20.58
N ASP A 74 3.54 -3.86 21.67
CA ASP A 74 3.85 -3.33 23.00
C ASP A 74 5.33 -2.95 23.13
N HIS A 75 5.71 -2.37 24.27
CA HIS A 75 7.11 -2.01 24.58
C HIS A 75 8.09 -3.20 24.59
N VAL A 76 7.60 -4.44 24.56
CA VAL A 76 8.40 -5.69 24.46
C VAL A 76 8.36 -6.28 23.04
N GLY A 77 7.57 -5.73 22.13
CA GLY A 77 7.36 -6.29 20.79
C GLY A 77 6.28 -7.38 20.73
N HIS A 78 5.49 -7.54 21.80
CA HIS A 78 4.34 -8.44 21.81
C HIS A 78 3.18 -7.83 21.03
N ARG A 79 2.45 -8.69 20.32
CA ARG A 79 1.31 -8.33 19.48
C ARG A 79 0.20 -9.36 19.70
N GLU A 80 -1.05 -8.90 19.73
CA GLU A 80 -2.23 -9.74 19.91
C GLU A 80 -3.12 -9.73 18.67
N VAL A 81 -3.95 -10.75 18.51
CA VAL A 81 -4.88 -10.83 17.37
C VAL A 81 -6.17 -10.09 17.72
N ALA A 82 -6.41 -8.98 17.04
CA ALA A 82 -7.50 -8.03 17.32
C ALA A 82 -8.87 -8.49 16.78
N VAL A 83 -8.89 -9.39 15.80
CA VAL A 83 -10.12 -9.88 15.14
C VAL A 83 -10.35 -11.37 15.37
N ASP A 84 -11.61 -11.77 15.47
CA ASP A 84 -12.00 -13.18 15.60
C ASP A 84 -12.12 -13.89 14.23
N ALA A 85 -12.32 -13.11 13.17
CA ALA A 85 -12.42 -13.58 11.79
C ALA A 85 -11.70 -12.61 10.85
N LEU A 86 -11.33 -13.08 9.66
CA LEU A 86 -10.73 -12.22 8.65
C LEU A 86 -11.70 -11.10 8.25
N PRO A 87 -11.22 -9.86 8.08
CA PRO A 87 -12.05 -8.77 7.58
C PRO A 87 -12.57 -9.11 6.18
N PHE A 88 -13.75 -8.58 5.85
CA PHE A 88 -14.44 -8.88 4.59
C PHE A 88 -13.57 -8.64 3.35
N SER A 89 -12.74 -7.59 3.37
CA SER A 89 -11.76 -7.27 2.33
C SER A 89 -10.82 -8.43 2.00
N LEU A 90 -10.33 -9.14 3.01
CA LEU A 90 -9.46 -10.31 2.85
C LEU A 90 -10.25 -11.62 2.68
N ALA A 91 -11.46 -11.70 3.24
CA ALA A 91 -12.32 -12.87 3.11
C ALA A 91 -12.80 -13.07 1.66
N VAL A 92 -13.05 -11.99 0.91
CA VAL A 92 -13.46 -12.04 -0.51
C VAL A 92 -12.34 -12.55 -1.42
N LEU A 93 -11.07 -12.38 -1.03
CA LEU A 93 -9.92 -12.92 -1.76
C LEU A 93 -9.73 -14.43 -1.55
N VAL A 94 -10.42 -15.01 -0.56
CA VAL A 94 -10.51 -16.46 -0.37
C VAL A 94 -11.61 -16.94 -1.29
N ASP A 95 -11.25 -17.35 -2.50
CA ASP A 95 -12.16 -17.85 -3.53
C ASP A 95 -12.74 -19.23 -3.14
N THR A 96 -13.59 -19.24 -2.12
CA THR A 96 -14.51 -20.34 -1.84
C THR A 96 -15.90 -19.76 -1.64
N GLN A 97 -16.80 -20.12 -2.55
CA GLN A 97 -18.24 -19.85 -2.50
C GLN A 97 -18.83 -20.07 -1.08
N GLU A 98 -18.28 -21.02 -0.31
CA GLU A 98 -18.65 -21.31 1.09
C GLU A 98 -18.45 -20.14 2.07
N ALA A 99 -17.42 -19.32 1.91
CA ALA A 99 -17.16 -18.19 2.81
C ALA A 99 -18.13 -17.03 2.53
N ALA A 100 -18.42 -16.76 1.25
CA ALA A 100 -19.44 -15.80 0.85
C ALA A 100 -20.81 -16.21 1.38
N ASP A 101 -21.19 -17.49 1.23
CA ASP A 101 -22.45 -18.03 1.71
C ASP A 101 -22.57 -17.99 3.24
N ALA A 102 -21.48 -18.26 3.97
CA ALA A 102 -21.44 -18.18 5.43
C ALA A 102 -21.52 -16.75 5.96
N VAL A 103 -20.86 -15.79 5.28
CA VAL A 103 -20.92 -14.36 5.63
C VAL A 103 -22.30 -13.79 5.32
N VAL A 104 -22.89 -14.12 4.17
CA VAL A 104 -24.27 -13.74 3.82
C VAL A 104 -25.26 -14.33 4.83
N ALA A 105 -25.06 -15.59 5.26
CA ALA A 105 -25.87 -16.20 6.31
C ALA A 105 -25.71 -15.49 7.67
N SER A 106 -24.49 -15.12 8.04
CA SER A 106 -24.18 -14.39 9.28
C SER A 106 -24.79 -12.98 9.32
N VAL A 107 -24.65 -12.23 8.22
CA VAL A 107 -25.27 -10.91 8.04
C VAL A 107 -26.80 -11.01 8.11
N ASN A 108 -27.39 -12.02 7.47
CA ASN A 108 -28.83 -12.28 7.53
C ASN A 108 -29.30 -12.73 8.93
N SER A 109 -28.46 -13.41 9.72
CA SER A 109 -28.79 -13.84 11.09
C SER A 109 -28.78 -12.69 12.11
N SER A 110 -27.91 -11.68 11.94
CA SER A 110 -27.89 -10.48 12.77
C SER A 110 -29.05 -9.52 12.48
N ALA A 111 -29.75 -9.71 11.35
CA ALA A 111 -30.94 -8.93 10.98
C ALA A 111 -32.23 -9.39 11.68
N LYS A 112 -32.22 -10.48 12.47
CA LYS A 112 -33.42 -11.13 13.05
C LYS A 112 -34.18 -10.30 14.12
N GLY A 113 -33.87 -9.01 14.27
CA GLY A 113 -34.53 -8.08 15.19
C GLY A 113 -35.04 -6.76 14.59
N ARG A 114 -34.89 -6.52 13.28
CA ARG A 114 -35.40 -5.29 12.63
C ARG A 114 -36.71 -5.59 11.88
N MET A 115 -37.66 -4.65 11.96
CA MET A 115 -38.98 -4.72 11.34
C MET A 115 -38.92 -5.20 9.87
N LYS A 116 -39.95 -5.92 9.42
CA LYS A 116 -40.08 -6.36 8.03
C LYS A 116 -39.91 -5.16 7.09
N GLU A 117 -38.83 -5.15 6.31
CA GLU A 117 -38.63 -4.19 5.22
C GLU A 117 -39.78 -4.31 4.23
N SER A 118 -40.34 -3.17 3.80
CA SER A 118 -41.32 -3.13 2.72
C SER A 118 -40.63 -3.56 1.41
N PRO A 119 -41.34 -4.17 0.44
CA PRO A 119 -40.81 -4.39 -0.90
C PRO A 119 -40.21 -3.13 -1.54
N GLU A 120 -40.76 -1.97 -1.22
CA GLU A 120 -40.26 -0.66 -1.68
C GLU A 120 -38.92 -0.26 -1.02
N ASP A 121 -38.74 -0.59 0.27
CA ASP A 121 -37.48 -0.34 1.00
C ASP A 121 -36.34 -1.19 0.44
N VAL A 122 -36.65 -2.44 0.06
CA VAL A 122 -35.71 -3.36 -0.58
C VAL A 122 -35.29 -2.82 -1.95
N GLU A 123 -36.22 -2.28 -2.73
CA GLU A 123 -35.93 -1.75 -4.07
C GLU A 123 -35.07 -0.47 -4.03
N VAL A 124 -35.35 0.45 -3.10
CA VAL A 124 -34.55 1.67 -2.89
C VAL A 124 -33.13 1.32 -2.46
N ARG A 125 -32.99 0.35 -1.54
CA ARG A 125 -31.69 -0.16 -1.09
C ARG A 125 -30.91 -0.78 -2.24
N ASP A 126 -31.54 -1.65 -3.03
CA ASP A 126 -30.95 -2.30 -4.19
C ASP A 126 -30.47 -1.29 -5.24
N ARG A 127 -31.29 -0.26 -5.51
CA ARG A 127 -30.92 0.83 -6.40
C ARG A 127 -29.71 1.59 -5.88
N THR A 128 -29.67 1.89 -4.59
CA THR A 128 -28.54 2.57 -3.94
C THR A 128 -27.27 1.73 -4.03
N TYR A 129 -27.34 0.42 -3.78
CA TYR A 129 -26.21 -0.49 -3.94
C TYR A 129 -25.74 -0.62 -5.38
N ARG A 130 -26.64 -0.66 -6.37
CA ARG A 130 -26.24 -0.70 -7.79
C ARG A 130 -25.50 0.56 -8.23
N VAL A 131 -25.92 1.73 -7.73
CA VAL A 131 -25.24 3.01 -7.98
C VAL A 131 -23.85 2.99 -7.34
N ALA A 132 -23.75 2.65 -6.04
CA ALA A 132 -22.48 2.56 -5.33
C ALA A 132 -21.52 1.52 -5.95
N ALA A 133 -22.04 0.37 -6.39
CA ALA A 133 -21.25 -0.65 -7.08
C ALA A 133 -20.75 -0.18 -8.46
N GLY A 134 -21.52 0.67 -9.15
CA GLY A 134 -21.08 1.31 -10.39
C GLY A 134 -19.93 2.29 -10.18
N GLU A 135 -20.01 3.12 -9.14
CA GLU A 135 -18.94 4.05 -8.77
C GLU A 135 -17.67 3.31 -8.35
N LEU A 136 -17.79 2.27 -7.52
CA LEU A 136 -16.68 1.43 -7.09
C LEU A 136 -15.96 0.79 -8.30
N ARG A 137 -16.71 0.20 -9.24
CA ARG A 137 -16.13 -0.32 -10.49
C ARG A 137 -15.37 0.76 -11.27
N GLY A 138 -15.95 1.95 -11.39
CA GLY A 138 -15.29 3.07 -12.06
C GLY A 138 -13.99 3.52 -11.39
N PHE A 139 -13.89 3.48 -10.05
CA PHE A 139 -12.63 3.74 -9.35
C PHE A 139 -11.59 2.66 -9.60
N ILE A 140 -11.99 1.38 -9.53
CA ILE A 140 -11.11 0.23 -9.77
C ILE A 140 -10.55 0.26 -11.19
N GLU A 141 -11.41 0.42 -12.21
CA GLU A 141 -10.99 0.47 -13.61
C GLU A 141 -9.99 1.60 -13.87
N ARG A 142 -10.23 2.79 -13.30
CA ARG A 142 -9.29 3.92 -13.43
C ARG A 142 -7.95 3.61 -12.75
N PHE A 143 -7.98 2.97 -11.57
CA PHE A 143 -6.77 2.61 -10.86
C PHE A 143 -5.95 1.53 -11.60
N GLU A 144 -6.62 0.49 -12.10
CA GLU A 144 -5.98 -0.57 -12.90
C GLU A 144 -5.34 -0.01 -14.16
N LYS A 145 -6.04 0.91 -14.86
CA LYS A 145 -5.49 1.59 -16.02
C LYS A 145 -4.24 2.40 -15.66
N LEU A 146 -4.27 3.19 -14.58
CA LEU A 146 -3.11 3.95 -14.11
C LEU A 146 -1.95 3.04 -13.69
N ALA A 147 -2.24 1.89 -13.08
CA ALA A 147 -1.23 0.91 -12.70
C ALA A 147 -0.55 0.31 -13.94
N GLN A 148 -1.32 -0.02 -14.98
CA GLN A 148 -0.78 -0.47 -16.26
C GLN A 148 0.08 0.62 -16.93
N GLU A 149 -0.41 1.86 -17.00
CA GLU A 149 0.36 2.99 -17.55
C GLU A 149 1.67 3.20 -16.78
N LYS A 150 1.65 3.11 -15.44
CA LYS A 150 2.86 3.19 -14.60
C LYS A 150 3.84 2.06 -14.94
N ALA A 151 3.37 0.84 -15.13
CA ALA A 151 4.20 -0.30 -15.50
C ALA A 151 4.85 -0.08 -16.87
N GLU A 152 4.07 0.33 -17.87
CA GLU A 152 4.56 0.64 -19.23
C GLU A 152 5.61 1.76 -19.21
N ILE A 153 5.38 2.83 -18.44
CA ILE A 153 6.35 3.93 -18.27
C ILE A 153 7.64 3.42 -17.61
N THR A 154 7.54 2.52 -16.64
CA THR A 154 8.71 1.94 -15.95
C THR A 154 9.56 1.14 -16.94
N ASP A 155 8.92 0.34 -17.79
CA ASP A 155 9.60 -0.43 -18.84
C ASP A 155 10.27 0.50 -19.87
N GLN A 156 9.59 1.58 -20.27
CA GLN A 156 10.16 2.60 -21.15
C GLN A 156 11.40 3.27 -20.52
N GLN A 157 11.35 3.62 -19.23
CA GLN A 157 12.50 4.19 -18.51
C GLN A 157 13.67 3.20 -18.45
N ALA A 158 13.38 1.90 -18.25
CA ALA A 158 14.39 0.85 -18.24
C ALA A 158 15.04 0.68 -19.63
N ALA A 159 14.26 0.74 -20.70
CA ALA A 159 14.76 0.68 -22.08
C ALA A 159 15.73 1.83 -22.39
N VAL A 160 15.38 3.07 -22.00
CA VAL A 160 16.26 4.25 -22.17
C VAL A 160 17.57 4.08 -21.39
N MET A 161 17.50 3.56 -20.17
CA MET A 161 18.69 3.28 -19.36
C MET A 161 19.57 2.19 -19.98
N ALA A 162 18.97 1.14 -20.56
CA ALA A 162 19.69 0.09 -21.26
C ALA A 162 20.37 0.60 -22.53
N GLU A 163 19.70 1.47 -23.29
CA GLU A 163 20.27 2.15 -24.46
C GLU A 163 21.47 3.03 -24.07
N ALA A 164 21.32 3.83 -23.00
CA ALA A 164 22.41 4.65 -22.48
C ALA A 164 23.61 3.78 -22.06
N LYS A 165 23.35 2.64 -21.39
CA LYS A 165 24.39 1.68 -21.02
C LYS A 165 25.08 1.09 -22.25
N GLY A 166 24.33 0.72 -23.29
CA GLY A 166 24.88 0.21 -24.56
C GLY A 166 25.77 1.21 -25.28
N ARG A 167 25.53 2.51 -25.10
CA ARG A 167 26.37 3.60 -25.60
C ARG A 167 27.57 3.94 -24.69
N GLY A 168 27.73 3.25 -23.56
CA GLY A 168 28.84 3.44 -22.63
C GLY A 168 28.60 4.47 -21.53
N TYR A 169 27.37 4.97 -21.35
CA TYR A 169 27.04 5.86 -20.23
C TYR A 169 26.85 5.08 -18.91
N ASP A 170 27.27 5.68 -17.79
CA ASP A 170 27.01 5.12 -16.46
C ASP A 170 25.58 5.41 -16.01
N THR A 171 24.75 4.36 -15.96
CA THR A 171 23.34 4.48 -15.56
C THR A 171 23.13 4.91 -14.10
N LYS A 172 24.08 4.67 -13.18
CA LYS A 172 23.97 5.15 -11.79
C LYS A 172 24.16 6.67 -11.74
N VAL A 173 25.14 7.18 -12.48
CA VAL A 173 25.38 8.63 -12.60
C VAL A 173 24.17 9.31 -13.25
N LEU A 174 23.59 8.73 -14.30
CA LEU A 174 22.38 9.28 -14.94
C LEU A 174 21.18 9.34 -13.99
N ARG A 175 20.91 8.27 -13.21
CA ARG A 175 19.85 8.29 -12.18
C ARG A 175 20.07 9.40 -11.16
N ARG A 176 21.32 9.60 -10.71
CA ARG A 176 21.68 10.68 -9.78
C ARG A 176 21.42 12.06 -10.37
N ILE A 177 21.80 12.29 -11.63
CA ILE A 177 21.52 13.56 -12.32
C ILE A 177 20.02 13.80 -12.44
N ILE A 178 19.23 12.78 -12.78
CA ILE A 178 17.77 12.89 -12.86
C ILE A 178 17.17 13.21 -11.48
N ALA A 179 17.63 12.55 -10.42
CA ALA A 179 17.17 12.82 -9.06
C ALA A 179 17.52 14.24 -8.60
N LEU A 180 18.74 14.70 -8.86
CA LEU A 180 19.16 16.08 -8.58
C LEU A 180 18.28 17.09 -9.33
N ARG A 181 18.01 16.86 -10.62
CA ARG A 181 17.15 17.72 -11.43
C ARG A 181 15.68 17.72 -11.02
N LYS A 182 15.22 16.69 -10.29
CA LYS A 182 13.87 16.63 -9.74
C LYS A 182 13.76 17.44 -8.44
N ARG A 183 14.77 17.38 -7.58
CA ARG A 183 14.87 18.20 -6.35
C ARG A 183 14.94 19.70 -6.69
N ASP A 184 15.68 20.06 -7.72
CA ASP A 184 15.99 21.45 -8.09
C ASP A 184 14.81 22.36 -8.48
N ALA A 185 13.61 21.84 -8.82
CA ALA A 185 12.47 22.71 -9.19
C ALA A 185 11.49 22.96 -8.04
N ASN A 186 11.25 21.94 -7.21
CA ASN A 186 10.36 22.06 -6.05
C ASN A 186 11.10 22.68 -4.85
N ASP A 187 12.35 22.27 -4.62
CA ASP A 187 13.15 22.79 -3.52
C ASP A 187 13.47 24.27 -3.75
N VAL A 188 13.76 24.69 -5.00
CA VAL A 188 13.99 26.11 -5.34
C VAL A 188 12.74 26.94 -5.11
N ALA A 189 11.54 26.45 -5.47
CA ALA A 189 10.30 27.20 -5.25
C ALA A 189 9.98 27.36 -3.74
N GLU A 190 10.22 26.31 -2.95
CA GLU A 190 10.03 26.35 -1.49
C GLU A 190 11.06 27.25 -0.80
N GLU A 191 12.34 27.13 -1.18
CA GLU A 191 13.42 27.98 -0.68
C GLU A 191 13.21 29.44 -1.07
N GLU A 192 12.79 29.72 -2.32
CA GLU A 192 12.46 31.07 -2.77
C GLU A 192 11.27 31.65 -1.99
N ALA A 193 10.26 30.84 -1.67
CA ALA A 193 9.11 31.28 -0.87
C ALA A 193 9.51 31.60 0.58
N VAL A 194 10.31 30.73 1.22
CA VAL A 194 10.83 30.98 2.57
C VAL A 194 11.78 32.19 2.58
N MET A 195 12.62 32.31 1.55
CA MET A 195 13.54 33.42 1.42
C MET A 195 12.81 34.74 1.15
N ALA A 196 11.73 34.73 0.37
CA ALA A 196 10.86 35.89 0.18
C ALA A 196 10.22 36.32 1.51
N LEU A 197 9.71 35.39 2.31
CA LEU A 197 9.18 35.67 3.65
C LEU A 197 10.22 36.31 4.58
N TYR A 198 11.46 35.81 4.56
CA TYR A 198 12.55 36.36 5.37
C TYR A 198 13.02 37.72 4.87
N ARG A 199 13.07 37.94 3.56
CA ARG A 199 13.39 39.24 2.98
C ARG A 199 12.34 40.29 3.35
N GLU A 200 11.06 39.95 3.25
CA GLU A 200 9.96 40.80 3.70
C GLU A 200 10.06 41.13 5.19
N ALA A 201 10.29 40.14 6.05
CA ALA A 201 10.46 40.34 7.49
C ALA A 201 11.67 41.21 7.85
N LEU A 202 12.72 41.20 7.02
CA LEU A 202 13.92 42.02 7.17
C LEU A 202 13.82 43.37 6.43
N GLY A 203 12.71 43.65 5.73
CA GLY A 203 12.49 44.87 4.96
C GLY A 203 13.42 45.02 3.75
N MET A 204 13.82 43.90 3.13
CA MET A 204 14.68 43.82 1.94
C MET A 204 13.92 43.35 0.70
#